data_AF-A0AAV8ULN1-F1
#
_entry.id   AF-A0AAV8ULN1-F1
#
_cell.length_a   1.000
_cell.length_b   1.000
_cell.length_c   1.000
_cell.angle_alpha   90.00
_cell.angle_beta   90.00
_cell.angle_gamma   90.00
#
_symmetry.space_group_name_H-M   'P 1'
#
loop_
_entity.id
_entity.type
_entity.pdbx_description
1 polymer ?
#
loop_
_entity_poly.entity_id
_entity_poly.type
_entity_poly.pdbx_seq_one_letter_code
_entity_poly.pdbx_strand_id
1 'polypeptide(L)'
;MGRRKDPIWDSFSRIDGKTGIRARCHECGHEMYGKVERMRKHVEQCHNRQLMIPGDHKRIADGGVPLMSQSMSMVKEQPAPSKRAKRIEEHFQTTPKSLQPDRQAELSRALAIFFVRNKIMYKAVEDDAFKKIVCPGFQLPDKKGIADLCRGLLDSQE
;
A
#
# COMPACT_ATOMS: atom_id res chain seq x y z
N MET A 1 -16.21 -24.79 -34.45
CA MET A 1 -15.70 -25.22 -33.13
C MET A 1 -15.39 -23.99 -32.29
N GLY A 2 -16.05 -23.82 -31.14
CA GLY A 2 -15.76 -22.71 -30.22
C GLY A 2 -14.45 -22.98 -29.46
N ARG A 3 -13.65 -21.94 -29.22
CA ARG A 3 -12.44 -22.05 -28.38
C ARG A 3 -12.84 -22.54 -26.98
N ARG A 4 -12.10 -23.52 -26.46
CA ARG A 4 -12.24 -23.97 -25.06
C ARG A 4 -12.06 -22.75 -24.17
N LYS A 5 -13.03 -22.50 -23.28
CA LYS A 5 -12.93 -21.43 -22.28
C LYS A 5 -11.77 -21.78 -21.34
N ASP A 6 -10.88 -20.83 -21.08
CA ASP A 6 -9.82 -21.02 -20.09
C ASP A 6 -10.42 -21.34 -18.71
N PRO A 7 -9.87 -22.31 -17.96
CA PRO A 7 -10.37 -22.71 -16.65
C PRO A 7 -10.24 -21.60 -15.59
N ILE A 8 -9.45 -20.55 -15.86
CA ILE A 8 -9.33 -19.41 -14.96
C ILE A 8 -10.68 -18.70 -14.75
N TRP A 9 -11.61 -18.81 -15.70
CA TRP A 9 -12.91 -18.17 -15.59
C TRP A 9 -13.82 -18.81 -14.54
N ASP A 10 -13.55 -20.02 -14.06
CA ASP A 10 -14.32 -20.64 -12.96
C ASP A 10 -14.15 -19.85 -11.65
N SER A 11 -13.00 -19.20 -11.43
CA SER A 11 -12.74 -18.40 -10.23
C SER A 11 -13.27 -16.96 -10.31
N PHE A 12 -13.90 -16.57 -11.43
CA PHE A 12 -14.35 -15.20 -11.66
C PHE A 12 -15.74 -15.11 -12.30
N SER A 13 -16.54 -14.18 -11.80
CA SER A 13 -17.79 -13.77 -12.45
C SER A 13 -17.52 -12.89 -13.65
N ARG A 14 -18.00 -13.31 -14.83
CA ARG A 14 -17.95 -12.50 -16.05
C ARG A 14 -19.01 -11.40 -15.99
N ILE A 15 -18.59 -10.17 -16.25
CA ILE A 15 -19.43 -8.98 -16.35
C ILE A 15 -19.26 -8.41 -17.76
N ASP A 16 -20.26 -8.63 -18.61
CA ASP A 16 -20.28 -8.05 -19.95
C ASP A 16 -20.72 -6.58 -19.87
N GLY A 17 -19.75 -5.67 -20.08
CA GLY A 17 -19.99 -4.23 -20.12
C GLY A 17 -19.98 -3.68 -21.54
N LYS A 18 -20.53 -2.47 -21.72
CA LYS A 18 -20.52 -1.74 -23.01
C LYS A 18 -19.11 -1.51 -23.57
N THR A 19 -18.08 -1.49 -22.73
CA THR A 19 -16.68 -1.20 -23.08
C THR A 19 -15.77 -2.44 -22.97
N GLY A 20 -16.35 -3.63 -23.09
CA GLY A 20 -15.62 -4.90 -23.07
C GLY A 20 -15.90 -5.77 -21.86
N ILE A 21 -15.27 -6.95 -21.85
CA ILE A 21 -15.49 -7.98 -20.83
C ILE A 21 -14.72 -7.60 -19.56
N ARG A 22 -15.43 -7.54 -18.44
CA ARG A 22 -14.86 -7.41 -17.09
C ARG A 22 -15.04 -8.71 -16.33
N ALA A 23 -14.22 -8.92 -15.33
CA ALA A 23 -14.23 -10.10 -14.47
C ALA A 23 -14.18 -9.65 -13.01
N ARG A 24 -14.99 -10.25 -12.14
CA ARG A 24 -14.97 -10.03 -10.69
C ARG A 24 -14.54 -11.31 -9.99
N CYS A 25 -13.51 -11.25 -9.17
CA CYS A 25 -13.03 -12.40 -8.40
C CYS A 25 -14.07 -12.82 -7.36
N HIS A 26 -14.37 -14.12 -7.25
CA HIS A 26 -15.28 -14.65 -6.23
C HIS A 26 -14.72 -14.55 -4.81
N GLU A 27 -13.41 -14.63 -4.66
CA GLU A 27 -12.75 -14.71 -3.35
C GLU A 27 -12.58 -13.37 -2.65
N CYS A 28 -12.22 -12.31 -3.39
CA CYS A 28 -11.98 -10.99 -2.82
C CYS A 28 -12.91 -9.89 -3.35
N GLY A 29 -13.79 -10.20 -4.29
CA GLY A 29 -14.70 -9.23 -4.90
C GLY A 29 -14.03 -8.17 -5.80
N HIS A 30 -12.73 -8.27 -6.07
CA HIS A 30 -12.01 -7.29 -6.89
C HIS A 30 -12.43 -7.36 -8.36
N GLU A 31 -12.75 -6.20 -8.93
CA GLU A 31 -13.17 -6.06 -10.33
C GLU A 31 -11.98 -5.71 -11.23
N MET A 32 -11.78 -6.46 -12.31
CA MET A 32 -10.71 -6.22 -13.28
C MET A 32 -11.19 -6.41 -14.72
N TYR A 33 -10.38 -5.96 -15.68
CA TYR A 33 -10.62 -6.24 -17.09
C TYR A 33 -10.38 -7.74 -17.37
N GLY A 34 -11.23 -8.35 -18.20
CA GLY A 34 -11.25 -9.79 -18.53
C GLY A 34 -10.09 -10.28 -19.40
N LYS A 35 -8.86 -9.91 -19.04
CA LYS A 35 -7.63 -10.46 -19.61
C LYS A 35 -7.13 -11.60 -18.72
N VAL A 36 -6.99 -12.79 -19.29
CA VAL A 36 -6.56 -14.03 -18.60
C VAL A 36 -5.26 -13.84 -17.81
N GLU A 37 -4.27 -13.12 -18.35
CA GLU A 37 -3.00 -12.86 -17.65
C GLU A 37 -3.18 -12.08 -16.34
N ARG A 38 -4.10 -11.10 -16.30
CA ARG A 38 -4.37 -10.33 -15.08
C ARG A 38 -5.10 -11.16 -14.05
N MET A 39 -6.02 -12.02 -14.50
CA MET A 39 -6.76 -12.92 -13.64
C MET A 39 -5.80 -13.92 -12.95
N ARG A 40 -4.84 -14.50 -13.68
CA ARG A 40 -3.83 -15.40 -13.09
C ARG A 40 -3.00 -14.72 -12.01
N LYS A 41 -2.40 -13.56 -12.31
CA LYS A 41 -1.63 -12.78 -11.34
C LYS A 41 -2.44 -12.40 -10.11
N HIS A 42 -3.72 -12.08 -10.31
CA HIS A 42 -4.61 -11.78 -9.22
C HIS A 42 -4.85 -13.01 -8.34
N VAL A 43 -5.14 -14.18 -8.89
CA VAL A 43 -5.34 -15.41 -8.11
C VAL A 43 -4.11 -15.74 -7.27
N GLU A 44 -2.90 -15.59 -7.82
CA GLU A 44 -1.64 -15.79 -7.07
C GLU A 44 -1.52 -14.83 -5.88
N GLN A 45 -1.95 -13.58 -6.05
CA GLN A 45 -1.92 -12.55 -4.99
C GLN A 45 -3.11 -12.65 -4.03
N CYS A 46 -4.27 -13.09 -4.51
CA CYS A 46 -5.53 -13.14 -3.80
C CYS A 46 -5.50 -14.19 -2.70
N HIS A 47 -5.00 -15.40 -3.00
CA HIS A 47 -4.79 -16.45 -2.01
C HIS A 47 -3.85 -15.99 -0.88
N ASN A 48 -2.86 -15.15 -1.18
CA ASN A 48 -1.94 -14.61 -0.18
C ASN A 48 -2.58 -13.46 0.65
N ARG A 49 -3.68 -12.88 0.18
CA ARG A 49 -4.36 -11.72 0.79
C ARG A 49 -5.61 -12.08 1.60
N GLN A 50 -6.14 -13.30 1.46
CA GLN A 50 -7.31 -13.78 2.20
C GLN A 50 -7.15 -13.78 3.73
N LEU A 51 -5.94 -13.59 4.25
CA LEU A 51 -5.68 -13.45 5.69
C LEU A 51 -5.95 -12.03 6.24
N MET A 52 -6.41 -11.08 5.41
CA MET A 52 -6.65 -9.68 5.85
C MET A 52 -7.92 -9.07 5.24
N ILE A 53 -9.12 -9.38 5.75
CA ILE A 53 -10.38 -8.64 5.44
C ILE A 53 -11.21 -8.61 6.75
N PRO A 54 -11.87 -7.51 7.18
CA PRO A 54 -12.64 -6.58 6.33
C PRO A 54 -12.50 -5.07 6.59
N GLY A 55 -12.72 -4.30 5.54
CA GLY A 55 -13.08 -2.88 5.66
C GLY A 55 -12.97 -2.11 4.35
N ASP A 56 -14.12 -1.86 3.71
CA ASP A 56 -14.39 -0.79 2.76
C ASP A 56 -13.26 0.22 2.49
N HIS A 57 -12.60 0.13 1.34
CA HIS A 57 -12.05 1.33 0.71
C HIS A 57 -12.39 1.40 -0.77
N LYS A 58 -13.35 2.31 -1.00
CA LYS A 58 -13.73 2.98 -2.22
C LYS A 58 -12.65 3.02 -3.31
N ARG A 59 -13.15 2.81 -4.53
CA ARG A 59 -12.56 3.14 -5.83
C ARG A 59 -11.74 4.44 -5.78
N ILE A 60 -10.47 4.34 -6.17
CA ILE A 60 -9.77 5.45 -6.80
C ILE A 60 -9.31 4.97 -8.17
N ALA A 61 -9.96 5.52 -9.19
CA ALA A 61 -9.40 5.63 -10.52
C ALA A 61 -8.21 6.59 -10.46
N ASP A 62 -7.06 6.23 -11.03
CA ASP A 62 -6.39 6.98 -12.10
C ASP A 62 -4.97 6.42 -12.35
N GLY A 63 -4.58 6.32 -13.64
CA GLY A 63 -3.19 6.56 -14.04
C GLY A 63 -2.12 5.47 -13.91
N GLY A 64 -2.31 4.28 -14.50
CA GLY A 64 -1.21 3.35 -14.77
C GLY A 64 -0.93 3.23 -16.27
N VAL A 65 -0.03 4.07 -16.82
CA VAL A 65 0.55 3.83 -18.16
C VAL A 65 1.70 2.81 -18.08
N PRO A 66 1.80 1.88 -19.05
CA PRO A 66 2.69 0.72 -19.00
C PRO A 66 4.12 0.98 -19.46
N LEU A 67 5.05 0.29 -18.80
CA LEU A 67 6.43 0.05 -19.21
C LEU A 67 6.45 -0.89 -20.44
N MET A 68 6.99 -0.42 -21.56
CA MET A 68 7.30 -1.25 -22.73
C MET A 68 8.82 -1.43 -22.81
N SER A 69 9.27 -2.69 -22.73
CA SER A 69 10.62 -3.11 -23.11
C SER A 69 10.71 -3.23 -24.62
N GLN A 70 11.69 -2.56 -25.24
CA GLN A 70 12.25 -2.99 -26.52
C GLN A 70 13.77 -2.81 -26.50
N SER A 71 14.44 -3.91 -26.79
CA SER A 71 15.87 -4.09 -27.00
C SER A 71 16.24 -3.83 -28.47
N MET A 72 17.23 -2.98 -28.74
CA MET A 72 18.08 -3.02 -29.94
C MET A 72 19.45 -2.39 -29.64
N SER A 73 20.47 -2.97 -30.27
CA SER A 73 21.91 -2.76 -30.07
C SER A 73 22.50 -1.54 -30.80
N MET A 74 23.73 -1.18 -30.38
CA MET A 74 24.81 -0.46 -31.09
C MET A 74 24.86 1.09 -31.12
N VAL A 75 25.89 1.59 -30.42
CA VAL A 75 26.87 2.65 -30.77
C VAL A 75 26.34 3.95 -31.43
N LYS A 76 26.49 5.10 -30.74
CA LYS A 76 27.53 6.13 -30.97
C LYS A 76 27.22 7.43 -30.20
N GLU A 77 28.28 8.04 -29.68
CA GLU A 77 28.41 9.45 -29.24
C GLU A 77 27.39 10.01 -28.23
N GLN A 78 27.88 10.28 -27.01
CA GLN A 78 27.22 11.12 -26.02
C GLN A 78 27.12 12.57 -26.52
N PRO A 79 25.92 13.15 -26.66
CA PRO A 79 25.75 14.59 -26.63
C PRO A 79 25.68 15.05 -25.17
N ALA A 80 26.29 16.21 -24.90
CA ALA A 80 26.41 16.86 -23.61
C ALA A 80 25.12 16.87 -22.75
N PRO A 81 25.24 16.89 -21.40
CA PRO A 81 24.11 16.83 -20.48
C PRO A 81 23.15 18.02 -20.70
N SER A 82 21.99 17.72 -21.27
CA SER A 82 20.89 18.67 -21.45
C SER A 82 20.29 19.07 -20.10
N LYS A 83 19.95 20.36 -19.96
CA LYS A 83 19.42 21.06 -18.78
C LYS A 83 18.14 20.45 -18.14
N ARG A 84 17.61 19.36 -18.67
CA ARG A 84 16.35 18.72 -18.25
C ARG A 84 16.48 17.80 -17.04
N ALA A 85 17.69 17.31 -16.73
CA ALA A 85 17.93 16.43 -15.57
C ALA A 85 17.72 17.14 -14.22
N LYS A 86 17.90 18.47 -14.15
CA LYS A 86 17.73 19.21 -12.89
C LYS A 86 16.28 19.34 -12.41
N ARG A 87 15.28 19.16 -13.30
CA ARG A 87 13.88 19.42 -12.95
C ARG A 87 13.19 18.26 -12.22
N ILE A 88 13.72 17.04 -12.30
CA ILE A 88 13.16 15.88 -11.58
C ILE A 88 13.71 15.82 -10.14
N GLU A 89 14.92 16.32 -9.93
CA GLU A 89 15.59 16.31 -8.61
C GLU A 89 14.97 17.30 -7.62
N GLU A 90 14.40 18.43 -8.10
CA GLU A 90 13.70 19.39 -7.26
C GLU A 90 12.36 18.87 -6.71
N HIS A 91 11.72 17.87 -7.34
CA HIS A 91 10.44 17.34 -6.86
C HIS A 91 10.56 16.28 -5.76
N PHE A 92 11.76 15.68 -5.59
CA PHE A 92 12.05 14.80 -4.46
C PHE A 92 12.63 15.55 -3.25
N GLN A 93 13.01 16.83 -3.42
CA GLN A 93 13.53 17.67 -2.33
C GLN A 93 12.46 18.46 -1.58
N THR A 94 11.21 18.48 -2.06
CA THR A 94 10.07 19.01 -1.30
C THR A 94 9.42 17.92 -0.46
N THR A 95 10.20 17.24 0.39
CA THR A 95 9.63 16.51 1.53
C THR A 95 9.07 17.56 2.51
N PRO A 96 7.76 17.59 2.81
CA PRO A 96 7.35 18.05 4.13
C PRO A 96 7.92 17.03 5.12
N LYS A 97 9.03 17.38 5.77
CA LYS A 97 9.76 16.63 6.81
C LYS A 97 8.95 16.40 8.11
N SER A 98 7.64 16.57 8.08
CA SER A 98 6.76 16.38 9.22
C SER A 98 5.56 15.59 8.76
N LEU A 99 5.31 14.46 9.45
CA LEU A 99 4.02 13.79 9.37
C LEU A 99 2.91 14.80 9.71
N GLN A 100 1.77 14.72 9.03
CA GLN A 100 0.62 15.56 9.39
C GLN A 100 0.23 15.30 10.85
N PRO A 101 -0.14 16.35 11.63
CA PRO A 101 -0.42 16.22 13.06
C PRO A 101 -1.56 15.24 13.35
N ASP A 102 -2.55 15.18 12.47
CA ASP A 102 -3.68 14.24 12.57
C ASP A 102 -3.22 12.77 12.45
N ARG A 103 -2.39 12.48 11.44
CA ARG A 103 -1.76 11.15 11.28
C ARG A 103 -0.80 10.82 12.42
N GLN A 104 -0.12 11.81 12.98
CA GLN A 104 0.75 11.61 14.14
C GLN A 104 -0.05 11.20 15.37
N ALA A 105 -1.19 11.84 15.62
CA ALA A 105 -2.09 11.46 16.70
C ALA A 105 -2.66 10.04 16.49
N GLU A 106 -3.06 9.69 15.27
CA GLU A 106 -3.56 8.36 14.92
C GLU A 106 -2.51 7.27 15.17
N LEU A 107 -1.29 7.46 14.66
CA LEU A 107 -0.18 6.52 14.87
C LEU A 107 0.20 6.41 16.35
N SER A 108 0.16 7.51 17.11
CA SER A 108 0.43 7.50 18.55
C SER A 108 -0.61 6.68 19.31
N ARG A 109 -1.89 6.78 18.94
CA ARG A 109 -2.97 5.96 19.52
C ARG A 109 -2.82 4.49 19.14
N ALA A 110 -2.55 4.19 17.87
CA ALA A 110 -2.31 2.82 17.40
C ALA A 110 -1.13 2.18 18.13
N LEU A 111 -0.07 2.96 18.37
CA LEU A 111 1.07 2.53 19.16
C LEU A 111 0.67 2.22 20.61
N ALA A 112 -0.06 3.12 21.27
CA ALA A 112 -0.56 2.88 22.63
C ALA A 112 -1.40 1.59 22.73
N ILE A 113 -2.31 1.36 21.78
CA ILE A 113 -3.10 0.13 21.70
C ILE A 113 -2.20 -1.11 21.57
N PHE A 114 -1.18 -1.05 20.71
CA PHE A 114 -0.22 -2.15 20.55
C PHE A 114 0.51 -2.48 21.85
N PHE A 115 0.96 -1.47 22.60
CA PHE A 115 1.65 -1.67 23.89
C PHE A 115 0.74 -2.31 24.94
N VAL A 116 -0.50 -1.81 25.07
CA VAL A 116 -1.48 -2.37 26.02
C VAL A 116 -1.84 -3.81 25.65
N ARG A 117 -2.17 -4.05 24.39
CA ARG A 117 -2.63 -5.37 23.90
C ARG A 117 -1.56 -6.44 24.02
N ASN A 118 -0.28 -6.08 23.79
CA ASN A 118 0.84 -7.02 23.88
C ASN A 118 1.53 -7.00 25.25
N LYS A 119 1.03 -6.23 26.23
CA LYS A 119 1.62 -6.05 27.56
C LYS A 119 3.11 -5.66 27.51
N ILE A 120 3.47 -4.83 26.53
CA ILE A 120 4.85 -4.36 26.34
C ILE A 120 5.10 -3.21 27.30
N MET A 121 6.26 -3.23 27.97
CA MET A 121 6.68 -2.14 28.84
C MET A 121 6.94 -0.86 28.03
N TYR A 122 6.36 0.27 28.47
CA TYR A 122 6.49 1.58 27.81
C TYR A 122 7.94 2.06 27.66
N LYS A 123 8.89 1.49 28.42
CA LYS A 123 10.33 1.75 28.27
C LYS A 123 10.87 1.35 26.89
N ALA A 124 10.22 0.43 26.18
CA ALA A 124 10.67 -0.02 24.85
C ALA A 124 10.62 1.09 23.79
N VAL A 125 9.90 2.18 24.05
CA VAL A 125 9.79 3.35 23.16
C VAL A 125 11.09 4.17 23.15
N GLU A 126 11.85 4.12 24.24
CA GLU A 126 13.10 4.86 24.39
C GLU A 126 14.28 4.13 23.71
N ASP A 127 14.09 2.85 23.37
CA ASP A 127 15.09 1.98 22.76
C ASP A 127 15.49 2.47 21.36
N ASP A 128 16.80 2.47 21.10
CA ASP A 128 17.36 2.98 19.84
C ASP A 128 17.04 2.06 18.65
N ALA A 129 16.97 0.73 18.88
CA ALA A 129 16.55 -0.20 17.84
C ALA A 129 15.07 0.00 17.50
N PHE A 130 14.24 0.28 18.51
CA PHE A 130 12.84 0.63 18.28
C PHE A 130 12.69 1.91 17.45
N LYS A 131 13.42 2.97 17.79
CA LYS A 131 13.41 4.25 17.04
C LYS A 131 13.81 4.08 15.56
N LYS A 132 14.71 3.14 15.25
CA LYS A 132 15.13 2.82 13.87
C LYS A 132 14.07 2.08 13.06
N ILE A 133 13.18 1.35 13.71
CA ILE A 133 12.08 0.61 13.06
C ILE A 133 10.89 1.53 12.75
N VAL A 134 10.71 2.57 13.56
CA VAL A 134 9.59 3.50 13.42
C VAL A 134 9.76 4.41 12.20
N CYS A 135 8.66 4.72 11.52
CA CYS A 135 8.67 5.46 10.26
C CYS A 135 9.43 6.80 10.35
N PRO A 136 10.25 7.14 9.34
CA PRO A 136 10.96 8.41 9.31
C PRO A 136 9.97 9.58 9.29
N GLY A 137 10.16 10.54 10.20
CA GLY A 137 9.30 11.72 10.35
C GLY A 137 8.15 11.57 11.36
N PHE A 138 7.97 10.39 11.96
CA PHE A 138 7.11 10.23 13.13
C PHE A 138 7.87 10.62 14.40
N GLN A 139 7.34 11.57 15.17
CA GLN A 139 7.89 11.87 16.49
C GLN A 139 7.25 10.92 17.50
N LEU A 140 8.07 10.02 18.06
CA LEU A 140 7.61 9.11 19.09
C LEU A 140 7.19 9.93 20.32
N PRO A 141 5.98 9.69 20.86
CA PRO A 141 5.59 10.29 22.12
C PRO A 141 6.49 9.79 23.26
N ASP A 142 6.81 10.68 24.20
CA ASP A 142 7.57 10.32 25.39
C ASP A 142 6.87 9.21 26.19
N LYS A 143 7.63 8.53 27.04
CA LYS A 143 7.10 7.52 27.96
C LYS A 143 5.85 7.99 28.72
N LYS A 144 5.83 9.27 29.15
CA LYS A 144 4.67 9.87 29.81
C LYS A 144 3.48 10.01 28.86
N GLY A 145 3.70 10.51 27.64
CA GLY A 145 2.66 10.66 26.62
C GLY A 145 2.02 9.32 26.25
N ILE A 146 2.80 8.25 26.13
CA ILE A 146 2.26 6.91 25.88
C ILE A 146 1.48 6.39 27.08
N ALA A 147 1.97 6.61 28.31
CA ALA A 147 1.24 6.21 29.51
C ALA A 147 -0.12 6.93 29.64
N ASP A 148 -0.18 8.23 29.31
CA ASP A 148 -1.43 9.00 29.27
C ASP A 148 -2.39 8.48 28.20
N LEU A 149 -1.88 8.18 26.99
CA LEU A 149 -2.70 7.58 25.91
C LEU A 149 -3.25 6.21 26.31
N CYS A 150 -2.44 5.36 26.94
CA CYS A 150 -2.87 4.05 27.40
C CYS A 150 -3.93 4.15 28.50
N ARG A 151 -3.81 5.13 29.40
CA ARG A 151 -4.80 5.37 30.46
C ARG A 151 -6.17 5.75 29.87
N GLY A 152 -6.19 6.66 28.90
CA GLY A 152 -7.44 7.05 28.22
C GLY A 152 -8.09 5.90 27.43
N LEU A 153 -7.30 4.95 26.93
CA LEU A 153 -7.82 3.77 26.23
C LEU A 153 -8.45 2.74 27.18
N LEU A 154 -7.93 2.61 28.41
CA LEU A 154 -8.50 1.73 29.43
C LEU A 154 -9.81 2.30 29.97
N ASP A 155 -9.88 3.62 30.17
CA ASP A 155 -11.07 4.33 30.65
C ASP A 155 -12.25 4.27 29.66
N SER A 156 -11.96 4.10 28.36
CA SER A 156 -13.00 4.00 27.30
C SER A 156 -13.59 2.59 27.13
N GLN A 157 -13.18 1.61 27.93
CA GLN A 157 -13.68 0.23 27.88
C GLN A 157 -14.57 -0.17 29.07
N GLU A 158 -14.87 0.78 29.97
CA GLU A 158 -15.80 0.61 31.09
C GLU A 158 -17.19 1.23 30.83
#